data_AF-A0A6G6X1G9-F1
#
_entry.id   AF-A0A6G6X1G9-F1
#
_cell.length_a   1.000
_cell.length_b   1.000
_cell.length_c   1.000
_cell.angle_alpha   90.00
_cell.angle_beta   90.00
_cell.angle_gamma   90.00
#
_symmetry.space_group_name_H-M   'P 1'
#
loop_
_entity.id
_entity.type
_entity.pdbx_description
1 polymer ?
#
loop_
_entity_poly.entity_id
_entity_poly.type
_entity_poly.pdbx_seq_one_letter_code
_entity_poly.pdbx_strand_id
1 'polypeptide(L)'
;MAGRNFYDLTKALGRWDNEGGAIAPTPVPDTALAKDEERILKCLGAAVIMQWNDLPTDIQRNIFVDASSMSDPARQFQLKQQIARFLHEHKNGS
;
A
#
# COMPACT_ATOMS: atom_id res chain seq x y z
N MET A 1 9.24 55.93 17.88
CA MET A 1 9.74 55.32 16.62
C MET A 1 9.46 53.83 16.69
N ALA A 2 8.37 53.37 16.08
CA ALA A 2 7.94 51.96 16.13
C ALA A 2 8.76 51.13 15.15
N GLY A 3 9.52 50.16 15.68
CA GLY A 3 10.32 49.23 14.88
C GLY A 3 9.41 48.33 14.06
N ARG A 4 9.50 48.44 12.73
CA ARG A 4 8.84 47.49 11.82
C ARG A 4 9.43 46.11 12.06
N ASN A 5 8.62 45.24 12.65
CA ASN A 5 9.00 43.90 13.05
C ASN A 5 9.16 43.03 11.80
N PHE A 6 10.37 42.52 11.55
CA PHE A 6 10.69 41.71 10.38
C PHE A 6 9.76 40.49 10.21
N TYR A 7 9.22 39.97 11.31
CA TYR A 7 8.29 38.83 11.28
C TYR A 7 6.94 39.19 10.63
N ASP A 8 6.51 40.44 10.72
CA ASP A 8 5.25 40.91 10.12
C ASP A 8 5.37 40.98 8.59
N LEU A 9 6.56 41.33 8.11
CA LEU A 9 6.89 41.39 6.68
C LEU A 9 7.03 39.99 6.08
N THR A 10 7.66 39.05 6.80
CA THR A 10 7.73 37.64 6.37
C THR A 10 6.35 36.97 6.34
N LYS A 11 5.47 37.33 7.28
CA LYS A 11 4.09 36.82 7.33
C LYS A 11 3.20 37.40 6.23
N ALA A 12 3.43 38.66 5.86
CA ALA A 12 2.73 39.31 4.74
C ALA A 12 3.13 38.71 3.38
N LEU A 13 4.42 38.41 3.19
CA LEU A 13 4.92 37.79 1.95
C LEU A 13 4.37 36.38 1.72
N GLY A 14 4.23 35.57 2.79
CA GLY A 14 3.64 34.23 2.68
C GLY A 14 2.15 34.20 2.35
N ARG A 15 1.41 35.30 2.54
CA ARG A 15 -0.02 35.37 2.22
C ARG A 15 -0.32 35.59 0.74
N TRP A 16 0.56 36.25 0.00
CA TRP A 16 0.34 36.57 -1.42
C TRP A 16 0.68 35.42 -2.39
N ASP A 17 1.43 34.41 -1.93
CA ASP A 17 1.84 33.27 -2.76
C ASP A 17 0.75 32.18 -2.88
N ASN A 18 -0.41 32.36 -2.20
CA ASN A 18 -1.48 31.36 -2.13
C ASN A 18 -2.86 31.86 -2.61
N GLU A 19 -2.93 33.03 -3.25
CA GLU A 19 -4.17 33.56 -3.86
C GLU A 19 -4.20 33.36 -5.39
N GLY A 20 -3.40 32.42 -5.89
CA GLY A 20 -3.44 31.92 -7.27
C GLY A 20 -4.55 30.90 -7.49
N GLY A 21 -5.81 31.29 -7.32
CA GLY A 21 -6.97 30.90 -8.14
C GLY A 21 -7.16 29.47 -8.68
N ALA A 22 -6.68 28.42 -8.04
CA ALA A 22 -7.14 27.05 -8.28
C ALA A 22 -7.41 26.41 -6.93
N ILE A 23 -8.68 26.04 -6.67
CA ILE A 23 -8.99 25.05 -5.65
C ILE A 23 -8.31 23.79 -6.15
N ALA A 24 -7.07 23.55 -5.73
CA ALA A 24 -6.46 22.24 -5.84
C ALA A 24 -7.47 21.27 -5.23
N PRO A 25 -7.89 20.21 -5.94
CA PRO A 25 -8.79 19.24 -5.35
C PRO A 25 -8.12 18.79 -4.06
N THR A 26 -8.75 19.10 -2.93
CA THR A 26 -8.35 18.53 -1.65
C THR A 26 -8.29 17.02 -1.88
N PRO A 27 -7.17 16.34 -1.60
CA PRO A 27 -7.13 14.89 -1.68
C PRO A 27 -7.97 14.35 -0.52
N VAL A 28 -9.29 14.32 -0.72
CA VAL A 28 -10.19 13.47 0.05
C VAL A 28 -9.77 12.02 -0.23
N PRO A 29 -9.73 11.19 0.80
CA PRO A 29 -8.65 10.23 0.94
C PRO A 29 -8.90 8.98 0.10
N ASP A 30 -8.16 8.84 -1.00
CA ASP A 30 -7.93 7.55 -1.68
C ASP A 30 -7.48 6.45 -0.69
N THR A 31 -6.97 6.85 0.48
CA THR A 31 -6.58 5.93 1.56
C THR A 31 -7.75 5.17 2.21
N ALA A 32 -8.98 5.67 2.18
CA ALA A 32 -10.13 4.97 2.79
C ALA A 32 -10.62 3.83 1.88
N LEU A 33 -10.78 4.12 0.59
CA LEU A 33 -11.07 3.09 -0.42
C LEU A 33 -9.94 2.05 -0.49
N ALA A 34 -8.68 2.49 -0.45
CA ALA A 34 -7.53 1.59 -0.40
C ALA A 34 -7.50 0.70 0.86
N LYS A 35 -7.97 1.20 2.02
CA LYS A 35 -8.07 0.39 3.26
C LYS A 35 -9.14 -0.68 3.18
N ASP A 36 -10.29 -0.36 2.57
CA ASP A 36 -11.37 -1.32 2.37
C ASP A 36 -10.95 -2.42 1.37
N GLU A 37 -10.29 -2.04 0.28
CA GLU A 37 -9.69 -2.97 -0.68
C GLU A 37 -8.61 -3.85 -0.01
N GLU A 38 -7.72 -3.25 0.79
CA GLU A 38 -6.71 -3.98 1.54
C GLU A 38 -7.34 -4.99 2.50
N ARG A 39 -8.44 -4.63 3.17
CA ARG A 39 -9.18 -5.54 4.04
C ARG A 39 -9.78 -6.70 3.26
N ILE A 40 -10.42 -6.43 2.12
CA ILE A 40 -10.99 -7.46 1.26
C ILE A 40 -9.91 -8.43 0.78
N LEU A 41 -8.78 -7.93 0.30
CA LEU A 41 -7.65 -8.74 -0.16
C LEU A 41 -7.04 -9.57 0.98
N LYS A 42 -6.94 -9.02 2.19
CA LYS A 42 -6.51 -9.78 3.38
C LYS A 42 -7.45 -10.93 3.71
N CYS A 43 -8.77 -10.69 3.68
CA CYS A 43 -9.76 -11.74 3.93
C CYS A 43 -9.72 -12.85 2.86
N LEU A 44 -9.64 -12.46 1.59
CA LEU A 44 -9.52 -13.41 0.48
C LEU A 44 -8.23 -14.22 0.55
N GLY A 45 -7.09 -13.54 0.80
CA GLY A 45 -5.80 -14.19 0.97
C GLY A 45 -5.83 -15.19 2.12
N ALA A 46 -6.37 -14.83 3.28
CA ALA A 46 -6.51 -15.75 4.41
C ALA A 46 -7.36 -16.98 4.05
N ALA A 47 -8.49 -16.81 3.37
CA ALA A 47 -9.33 -17.94 2.95
C ALA A 47 -8.62 -18.89 1.98
N VAL A 48 -7.85 -18.34 1.02
CA VAL A 48 -7.02 -19.14 0.09
C VAL A 48 -5.96 -19.94 0.85
N ILE A 49 -5.30 -19.33 1.83
CA ILE A 49 -4.26 -19.99 2.64
C ILE A 49 -4.86 -21.10 3.51
N MET A 50 -6.05 -20.89 4.07
CA MET A 50 -6.77 -21.91 4.84
C MET A 50 -7.14 -23.14 4.00
N GLN A 51 -7.45 -22.95 2.71
CA GLN A 51 -7.81 -24.01 1.78
C GLN A 51 -6.62 -24.51 0.96
N TRP A 52 -5.41 -24.04 1.25
CA TRP A 52 -4.25 -24.21 0.37
C TRP A 52 -3.95 -25.67 0.02
N ASN A 53 -4.06 -26.57 1.00
CA ASN A 53 -3.80 -28.00 0.80
C ASN A 53 -4.91 -28.72 0.02
N ASP A 54 -6.12 -28.16 -0.03
CA ASP A 54 -7.27 -28.72 -0.77
C ASP A 54 -7.29 -28.24 -2.24
N LEU A 55 -6.50 -27.22 -2.56
CA LEU A 55 -6.37 -26.72 -3.93
C LEU A 55 -5.55 -27.69 -4.79
N PRO A 56 -5.96 -27.93 -6.05
CA PRO A 56 -5.14 -28.62 -7.04
C PRO A 56 -3.74 -28.00 -7.20
N THR A 57 -2.72 -28.85 -7.37
CA THR A 57 -1.30 -28.43 -7.43
C THR A 57 -1.02 -27.41 -8.55
N ASP A 58 -1.72 -27.50 -9.67
CA ASP A 58 -1.65 -26.55 -10.78
C ASP A 58 -2.17 -25.15 -10.37
N ILE A 59 -3.26 -25.10 -9.61
CA ILE A 59 -3.82 -23.84 -9.08
C ILE A 59 -2.87 -23.24 -8.03
N GLN A 60 -2.33 -24.05 -7.11
CA GLN A 60 -1.32 -23.60 -6.15
C GLN A 60 -0.10 -22.99 -6.86
N ARG A 61 0.37 -23.66 -7.92
CA ARG A 61 1.52 -23.18 -8.71
C ARG A 61 1.23 -21.86 -9.40
N ASN A 62 0.06 -21.72 -10.01
CA ASN A 62 -0.33 -20.50 -10.71
C ASN A 62 -0.42 -19.32 -9.74
N ILE A 63 -1.12 -19.47 -8.62
CA ILE A 63 -1.22 -18.43 -7.59
C ILE A 63 0.17 -18.03 -7.08
N PHE A 64 1.06 -19.00 -6.86
CA PHE A 64 2.42 -18.73 -6.40
C PHE A 64 3.25 -17.94 -7.42
N VAL A 65 3.17 -18.32 -8.71
CA VAL A 65 3.88 -17.62 -9.80
C VAL A 65 3.36 -16.20 -9.92
N ASP A 66 2.04 -16.02 -9.99
CA ASP A 66 1.40 -14.72 -10.14
C ASP A 66 1.76 -13.80 -8.96
N ALA A 67 1.61 -14.28 -7.72
CA ALA A 67 1.95 -13.50 -6.52
C ALA A 67 3.43 -13.11 -6.47
N SER A 68 4.33 -14.00 -6.90
CA SER A 68 5.76 -13.69 -6.99
C SER A 68 6.11 -12.69 -8.10
N SER A 69 5.29 -12.60 -9.15
CA SER A 69 5.49 -11.68 -10.27
C SER A 69 5.03 -10.24 -9.98
N MET A 70 4.22 -10.04 -8.93
CA MET A 70 3.65 -8.73 -8.59
C MET A 70 4.66 -7.76 -7.95
N SER A 71 5.81 -8.23 -7.48
CA SER A 71 6.88 -7.34 -7.01
C SER A 71 7.79 -6.89 -8.14
N ASP A 72 8.41 -5.73 -7.94
CA ASP A 72 9.60 -5.27 -8.67
C ASP A 72 10.60 -6.43 -8.93
N PRO A 73 11.12 -6.59 -10.16
CA PRO A 73 12.10 -7.61 -10.51
C PRO A 73 13.27 -7.74 -9.54
N ALA A 74 13.73 -6.62 -8.94
CA ALA A 74 14.83 -6.62 -7.98
C ALA A 74 14.47 -7.34 -6.65
N ARG A 75 13.18 -7.40 -6.30
CA ARG A 75 12.67 -7.99 -5.06
C ARG A 75 11.93 -9.31 -5.27
N GLN A 76 11.66 -9.68 -6.52
CA GLN A 76 10.96 -10.91 -6.89
C GLN A 76 11.54 -12.17 -6.23
N PHE A 77 12.88 -12.30 -6.20
CA PHE A 77 13.50 -13.47 -5.57
C PHE A 77 13.23 -13.53 -4.05
N GLN A 78 13.33 -12.38 -3.37
CA GLN A 78 13.09 -12.28 -1.94
C GLN A 78 11.61 -12.52 -1.62
N LEU A 79 10.69 -11.90 -2.38
CA LEU A 79 9.26 -12.10 -2.20
C LEU A 79 8.87 -13.55 -2.43
N LYS A 80 9.40 -14.19 -3.48
CA LYS A 80 9.17 -15.61 -3.77
C LYS A 80 9.59 -16.50 -2.60
N GLN A 81 10.73 -16.23 -1.98
CA GLN A 81 11.19 -16.96 -0.80
C GLN A 81 10.30 -16.71 0.42
N GLN A 82 9.87 -15.47 0.64
CA GLN A 82 8.95 -15.13 1.73
C GLN A 82 7.59 -15.84 1.58
N ILE A 83 7.02 -15.84 0.38
CA ILE A 83 5.77 -16.55 0.08
C ILE A 83 5.95 -18.05 0.27
N ALA A 84 7.04 -18.63 -0.23
CA ALA A 84 7.29 -20.07 -0.08
C ALA A 84 7.40 -20.48 1.39
N ARG A 85 8.12 -19.68 2.19
CA ARG A 85 8.22 -19.90 3.64
C ARG A 85 6.86 -19.77 4.31
N PHE A 86 6.11 -18.72 4.01
CA PHE A 86 4.78 -18.49 4.57
C PHE A 86 3.84 -19.67 4.29
N LEU A 87 3.76 -20.13 3.03
CA LEU A 87 2.96 -21.30 2.67
C LEU A 87 3.39 -22.57 3.38
N HIS A 88 4.70 -22.77 3.58
CA HIS A 88 5.21 -23.94 4.28
C HIS A 88 4.84 -23.95 5.78
N GLU A 89 4.88 -22.81 6.45
CA GLU A 89 4.42 -22.68 7.85
C GLU A 89 2.92 -22.97 7.97
N HIS A 90 2.13 -22.51 7.00
CA HIS A 90 0.68 -22.72 6.98
C HIS A 90 0.24 -24.10 6.45
N LYS A 91 1.12 -24.83 5.76
CA LYS A 91 0.89 -26.21 5.31
C LYS A 91 0.94 -27.23 6.46
N ASN A 92 1.73 -26.96 7.50
CA ASN A 92 1.98 -27.87 8.61
C ASN A 92 1.09 -27.59 9.85
N GLY A 93 0.11 -26.69 9.70
CA GLY A 93 -0.83 -26.31 10.75
C GLY A 93 -2.18 -27.02 10.60
N SER A 94 -2.28 -28.14 11.33
CA SER A 94 -3.43 -29.04 11.55
C SER A 94 -3.61 -30.23 10.62
#